data_AF-A0A8T4INS0-F1
#
_entry.id   AF-A0A8T4INS0-F1
#
_cell.length_a   1.000
_cell.length_b   1.000
_cell.length_c   1.000
_cell.angle_alpha   90.00
_cell.angle_beta   90.00
_cell.angle_gamma   90.00
#
_symmetry.space_group_name_H-M   'P 1'
#
loop_
_entity.id
_entity.type
_entity.pdbx_description
1 polymer ?
#
loop_
_entity_poly.entity_id
_entity_poly.type
_entity_poly.pdbx_seq_one_letter_code
_entity_poly.pdbx_strand_id
1 'polypeptide(L)'
;MNGKSASKKVRATKVRATLAAATLAAGGLAGLGTAGTAHAIQPTLSLTYTCTMPLIGAQQMTVAITADAPASVARNTPSPTFPVSTVATVNATTTSALRLIGARTLTGTASASATVQAPQGNIPLTVPNTLRNTAIPESGAFPVTANGTAPSMTFTQAGTGTIRVGNLSLTLTPKTASGGNTGLGTFTVPCTQNSGQNNVLDTFTIT
;
A
#
# COMPACT_ATOMS: atom_id res chain seq x y z
N MET A 1 -17.92 8.14 73.89
CA MET A 1 -17.86 9.50 73.33
C MET A 1 -18.90 9.61 72.24
N ASN A 2 -19.79 10.59 72.39
CA ASN A 2 -21.02 10.81 71.65
C ASN A 2 -20.79 11.18 70.17
N GLY A 3 -21.71 10.76 69.30
CA GLY A 3 -21.91 11.32 67.96
C GLY A 3 -23.34 11.09 67.48
N LYS A 4 -24.21 12.09 67.73
CA LYS A 4 -25.64 12.24 67.38
C LYS A 4 -25.94 11.85 65.91
N SER A 5 -26.94 11.04 65.56
CA SER A 5 -28.42 11.12 65.66
C SER A 5 -29.11 11.52 64.34
N ALA A 6 -30.00 10.61 63.89
CA ALA A 6 -31.28 10.78 63.19
C ALA A 6 -31.35 11.63 61.90
N SER A 7 -31.61 11.03 60.72
CA SER A 7 -32.92 10.54 60.21
C SER A 7 -34.00 11.61 59.98
N LYS A 8 -34.42 11.76 58.72
CA LYS A 8 -35.83 12.06 58.41
C LYS A 8 -36.32 11.27 57.18
N LYS A 9 -37.18 10.29 57.48
CA LYS A 9 -38.10 9.59 56.55
C LYS A 9 -39.15 10.59 56.03
N VAL A 10 -39.84 10.32 54.92
CA VAL A 10 -41.19 9.69 54.85
C VAL A 10 -41.55 9.70 53.34
N ARG A 11 -41.68 8.55 52.65
CA ARG A 11 -42.94 7.84 52.26
C ARG A 11 -43.97 8.79 51.61
N ALA A 12 -44.74 8.51 50.56
CA ALA A 12 -45.41 7.30 50.07
C ALA A 12 -46.21 7.79 48.82
N THR A 13 -46.27 7.13 47.65
CA THR A 13 -47.22 6.04 47.32
C THR A 13 -48.20 6.44 46.19
N LYS A 14 -48.34 5.51 45.21
CA LYS A 14 -49.48 5.20 44.31
C LYS A 14 -49.73 6.00 43.01
N VAL A 15 -49.33 5.36 41.91
CA VAL A 15 -50.18 4.79 40.83
C VAL A 15 -51.50 5.51 40.49
N ARG A 16 -51.64 5.93 39.23
CA ARG A 16 -52.79 5.61 38.34
C ARG A 16 -52.51 6.06 36.90
N ALA A 17 -52.71 5.14 35.96
CA ALA A 17 -52.73 5.38 34.52
C ALA A 17 -54.10 5.93 34.09
N THR A 18 -54.12 6.89 33.17
CA THR A 18 -55.24 7.15 32.24
C THR A 18 -54.74 7.94 31.03
N LEU A 19 -55.12 7.48 29.84
CA LEU A 19 -54.86 8.09 28.53
C LEU A 19 -55.63 9.41 28.34
N ALA A 20 -55.01 10.39 27.68
CA ALA A 20 -55.70 11.38 26.84
C ALA A 20 -54.69 11.99 25.82
N ALA A 21 -55.17 12.21 24.60
CA ALA A 21 -54.41 12.40 23.37
C ALA A 21 -54.20 13.88 22.96
N ALA A 22 -53.40 14.05 21.88
CA ALA A 22 -53.24 15.22 20.98
C ALA A 22 -52.38 16.39 21.51
N THR A 23 -51.44 17.04 20.79
CA THR A 23 -50.98 16.98 19.40
C THR A 23 -49.69 17.83 19.26
N LEU A 24 -48.80 17.43 18.33
CA LEU A 24 -47.88 18.22 17.49
C LEU A 24 -46.69 18.98 18.12
N ALA A 25 -45.47 18.48 17.87
CA ALA A 25 -44.40 19.25 17.22
C ALA A 25 -43.33 18.30 16.65
N ALA A 26 -42.86 18.64 15.45
CA ALA A 26 -42.08 17.82 14.54
C ALA A 26 -40.58 17.77 14.84
N GLY A 27 -39.92 16.76 14.25
CA GLY A 27 -38.50 16.84 13.88
C GLY A 27 -37.55 16.10 14.81
N GLY A 28 -37.22 14.86 14.50
CA GLY A 28 -36.25 14.08 15.28
C GLY A 28 -35.62 12.94 14.48
N LEU A 29 -34.58 13.30 13.71
CA LEU A 29 -33.43 12.47 13.36
C LEU A 29 -33.71 11.23 12.48
N ALA A 30 -33.85 11.48 11.18
CA ALA A 30 -33.51 10.50 10.14
C ALA A 30 -31.98 10.26 10.17
N GLY A 31 -31.53 9.39 11.06
CA GLY A 31 -30.15 8.89 11.12
C GLY A 31 -29.99 7.66 10.21
N LEU A 32 -30.00 7.86 8.90
CA LEU A 32 -29.52 6.88 7.93
C LEU A 32 -28.32 7.51 7.22
N GLY A 33 -27.21 7.61 7.95
CA GLY A 33 -25.92 7.88 7.34
C GLY A 33 -25.60 6.71 6.42
N THR A 34 -25.63 6.94 5.12
CA THR A 34 -25.03 6.04 4.14
C THR A 34 -23.55 5.95 4.48
N ALA A 35 -23.15 4.85 5.11
CA ALA A 35 -21.75 4.48 5.19
C ALA A 35 -21.26 4.35 3.74
N GLY A 36 -20.61 5.40 3.23
CA GLY A 36 -19.90 5.32 1.97
C GLY A 36 -18.93 4.15 2.08
N THR A 37 -19.18 3.11 1.31
CA THR A 37 -18.22 2.02 1.17
C THR A 37 -16.96 2.65 0.61
N ALA A 38 -15.94 2.80 1.46
CA ALA A 38 -14.62 3.16 1.01
C ALA A 38 -14.19 2.05 0.05
N HIS A 39 -14.28 2.31 -1.25
CA HIS A 39 -13.85 1.39 -2.29
C HIS A 39 -12.33 1.32 -2.19
N ALA A 40 -11.82 0.34 -1.45
CA ALA A 40 -10.39 0.09 -1.40
C ALA A 40 -9.96 -0.30 -2.81
N ILE A 41 -9.18 0.56 -3.47
CA ILE A 41 -8.55 0.27 -4.77
C ILE A 41 -7.76 -1.02 -4.58
N GLN A 42 -8.25 -2.11 -5.18
CA GLN A 42 -7.60 -3.40 -5.07
C GLN A 42 -6.31 -3.36 -5.89
N PRO A 43 -5.20 -3.93 -5.38
CA PRO A 43 -4.01 -4.09 -6.20
C PRO A 43 -4.34 -4.96 -7.41
N THR A 44 -3.86 -4.54 -8.57
CA THR A 44 -4.09 -5.24 -9.84
C THR A 44 -3.18 -6.46 -9.99
N LEU A 45 -2.07 -6.50 -9.26
CA LEU A 45 -1.13 -7.62 -9.24
C LEU A 45 -0.42 -7.72 -7.88
N SER A 46 -0.22 -8.94 -7.37
CA SER A 46 0.57 -9.19 -6.16
C SER A 46 1.65 -10.22 -6.46
N LEU A 47 2.91 -9.88 -6.16
CA LEU A 47 4.07 -10.70 -6.46
C LEU A 47 4.96 -10.88 -5.22
N THR A 48 5.43 -12.10 -5.02
CA THR A 48 6.44 -12.43 -4.01
C THR A 48 7.84 -12.43 -4.62
N TYR A 49 8.78 -11.82 -3.92
CA TYR A 49 10.19 -11.72 -4.29
C TYR A 49 11.08 -12.30 -3.19
N THR A 50 12.27 -12.74 -3.60
CA THR A 50 13.39 -13.05 -2.73
C THR A 50 14.50 -12.02 -2.95
N CYS A 51 14.83 -11.28 -1.90
CA CYS A 51 15.77 -10.17 -1.92
C CYS A 51 17.03 -10.51 -1.14
N THR A 52 18.19 -10.30 -1.75
CA THR A 52 19.48 -10.66 -1.14
C THR A 52 20.03 -9.48 -0.36
N MET A 53 19.81 -9.49 0.94
CA MET A 53 20.27 -8.45 1.86
C MET A 53 21.74 -8.67 2.24
N PRO A 54 22.56 -7.60 2.34
CA PRO A 54 24.00 -7.75 2.63
C PRO A 54 24.34 -8.48 3.94
N LEU A 55 23.54 -8.27 5.00
CA LEU A 55 23.84 -8.79 6.35
C LEU A 55 23.04 -10.04 6.74
N ILE A 56 21.83 -10.20 6.19
CA ILE A 56 20.87 -11.24 6.60
C ILE A 56 20.50 -12.20 5.46
N GLY A 57 21.22 -12.13 4.34
CA GLY A 57 21.04 -12.99 3.19
C GLY A 57 19.67 -12.85 2.52
N ALA A 58 19.16 -13.96 2.00
CA ALA A 58 17.91 -14.01 1.25
C ALA A 58 16.69 -13.79 2.17
N GLN A 59 15.86 -12.81 1.83
CA GLN A 59 14.65 -12.44 2.56
C GLN A 59 13.47 -12.34 1.61
N GLN A 60 12.35 -12.95 2.01
CA GLN A 60 11.13 -12.85 1.23
C GLN A 60 10.35 -11.56 1.53
N MET A 61 9.79 -10.97 0.47
CA MET A 61 8.84 -9.86 0.54
C MET A 61 7.69 -10.07 -0.44
N THR A 62 6.53 -9.50 -0.14
CA THR A 62 5.40 -9.43 -1.08
C THR A 62 5.20 -7.99 -1.51
N VAL A 63 4.95 -7.78 -2.79
CA VAL A 63 4.69 -6.46 -3.38
C VAL A 63 3.32 -6.47 -4.03
N ALA A 64 2.41 -5.68 -3.49
CA ALA A 64 1.14 -5.36 -4.12
C ALA A 64 1.35 -4.18 -5.07
N ILE A 65 0.88 -4.31 -6.31
CA ILE A 65 1.08 -3.36 -7.41
C ILE A 65 -0.29 -2.88 -7.86
N THR A 66 -0.44 -1.57 -7.99
CA THR A 66 -1.59 -0.90 -8.58
C THR A 66 -1.09 -0.05 -9.72
N ALA A 67 -1.70 -0.20 -10.89
CA ALA A 67 -1.37 0.58 -12.08
C ALA A 67 -2.63 0.84 -12.90
N ASP A 68 -2.71 2.04 -13.47
CA ASP A 68 -3.82 2.47 -14.33
C ASP A 68 -3.37 2.47 -15.79
N ALA A 69 -3.03 1.29 -16.31
CA ALA A 69 -2.56 1.17 -17.69
C ALA A 69 -3.70 1.44 -18.69
N PRO A 70 -3.42 2.09 -19.84
CA PRO A 70 -4.43 2.34 -20.85
C PRO A 70 -4.89 1.03 -21.49
N ALA A 71 -6.21 0.83 -21.61
CA ALA A 71 -6.76 -0.35 -22.27
C ALA A 71 -6.49 -0.40 -23.79
N SER A 72 -6.19 0.75 -24.39
CA SER A 72 -5.90 0.88 -25.82
C SER A 72 -4.87 1.98 -26.09
N VAL A 73 -4.03 1.77 -27.10
CA VAL A 73 -3.05 2.72 -27.60
C VAL A 73 -3.08 2.77 -29.12
N ALA A 74 -2.98 3.96 -29.71
CA ALA A 74 -2.95 4.13 -31.16
C ALA A 74 -1.55 3.82 -31.72
N ARG A 75 -1.48 3.19 -32.90
CA ARG A 75 -0.22 3.06 -33.63
C ARG A 75 0.39 4.42 -33.96
N ASN A 76 1.73 4.42 -34.07
CA ASN A 76 2.56 5.55 -34.48
C ASN A 76 2.36 6.82 -33.64
N THR A 77 1.76 6.68 -32.45
CA THR A 77 1.51 7.75 -31.50
C THR A 77 2.09 7.33 -30.15
N PRO A 78 2.75 8.23 -29.41
CA PRO A 78 3.19 7.95 -28.05
C PRO A 78 1.99 7.60 -27.15
N SER A 79 2.08 6.50 -26.42
CA SER A 79 1.08 6.12 -25.41
C SER A 79 1.08 7.14 -24.26
N PRO A 80 -0.02 7.28 -23.51
CA PRO A 80 0.02 8.05 -22.27
C PRO A 80 0.99 7.39 -21.28
N THR A 81 1.68 8.23 -20.48
CA THR A 81 2.32 7.75 -19.26
C THR A 81 1.25 7.46 -18.22
N PHE A 82 1.48 6.50 -17.34
CA PHE A 82 0.54 6.19 -16.25
C PHE A 82 1.26 5.97 -14.92
N PRO A 83 0.62 6.32 -13.79
CA PRO A 83 1.19 6.12 -12.47
C PRO A 83 1.21 4.63 -12.09
N VAL A 84 2.23 4.25 -11.33
CA VAL A 84 2.34 2.94 -10.69
C VAL A 84 2.54 3.18 -9.20
N SER A 85 1.70 2.57 -8.38
CA SER A 85 1.84 2.58 -6.92
C SER A 85 2.08 1.16 -6.43
N THR A 86 2.95 1.02 -5.45
CA THR A 86 3.30 -0.28 -4.89
C THR A 86 3.33 -0.23 -3.38
N VAL A 87 2.93 -1.33 -2.75
CA VAL A 87 3.07 -1.57 -1.32
C VAL A 87 3.85 -2.86 -1.12
N ALA A 88 5.10 -2.73 -0.69
CA ALA A 88 5.95 -3.86 -0.35
C ALA A 88 5.83 -4.16 1.16
N THR A 89 5.59 -5.41 1.52
CA THR A 89 5.61 -5.86 2.92
C THR A 89 7.00 -6.38 3.28
N VAL A 90 7.70 -5.63 4.13
CA VAL A 90 8.99 -6.02 4.71
C VAL A 90 8.73 -7.00 5.85
N ASN A 91 9.45 -8.13 5.86
CA ASN A 91 9.26 -9.18 6.85
C ASN A 91 9.86 -8.81 8.23
N ALA A 92 9.44 -9.54 9.27
CA ALA A 92 9.86 -9.27 10.65
C ALA A 92 11.38 -9.39 10.86
N THR A 93 12.04 -10.37 10.22
CA THR A 93 13.49 -10.56 10.32
C THR A 93 14.25 -9.33 9.81
N THR A 94 13.82 -8.78 8.69
CA THR A 94 14.39 -7.57 8.09
C THR A 94 14.15 -6.37 8.99
N THR A 95 12.95 -6.23 9.58
CA THR A 95 12.67 -5.21 10.59
C THR A 95 13.65 -5.30 11.75
N SER A 96 13.82 -6.48 12.35
CA SER A 96 14.73 -6.68 13.47
C SER A 96 16.18 -6.32 13.11
N ALA A 97 16.63 -6.70 11.92
CA ALA A 97 17.98 -6.35 11.45
C ALA A 97 18.16 -4.84 11.26
N LEU A 98 17.17 -4.14 10.68
CA LEU A 98 17.18 -2.69 10.55
C LEU A 98 17.19 -2.00 11.93
N ARG A 99 16.42 -2.52 12.88
CA ARG A 99 16.40 -2.00 14.26
C ARG A 99 17.72 -2.20 14.99
N LEU A 100 18.39 -3.34 14.78
CA LEU A 100 19.69 -3.66 15.37
C LEU A 100 20.78 -2.66 14.93
N ILE A 101 20.75 -2.20 13.68
CA ILE A 101 21.67 -1.17 13.17
C ILE A 101 21.22 0.26 13.52
N GLY A 102 20.23 0.42 14.39
CA GLY A 102 19.75 1.71 14.87
C GLY A 102 18.81 2.45 13.91
N ALA A 103 18.31 1.80 12.86
CA ALA A 103 17.38 2.43 11.94
C ALA A 103 16.04 2.75 12.62
N ARG A 104 15.43 3.86 12.22
CA ARG A 104 14.11 4.35 12.64
C ARG A 104 13.23 4.71 11.45
N THR A 105 13.83 5.18 10.36
CA THR A 105 13.10 5.36 9.10
C THR A 105 13.85 4.73 7.95
N LEU A 106 13.11 4.44 6.89
CA LEU A 106 13.61 3.90 5.63
C LEU A 106 13.21 4.82 4.49
N THR A 107 14.18 5.26 3.71
CA THR A 107 13.98 5.94 2.43
C THR A 107 14.73 5.20 1.34
N GLY A 108 14.45 5.50 0.08
CA GLY A 108 15.18 4.89 -1.03
C GLY A 108 14.47 5.02 -2.36
N THR A 109 14.98 4.28 -3.32
CA THR A 109 14.39 4.10 -4.65
C THR A 109 14.31 2.62 -4.98
N ALA A 110 13.43 2.27 -5.91
CA ALA A 110 13.31 0.95 -6.49
C ALA A 110 13.32 1.08 -8.01
N SER A 111 14.06 0.20 -8.66
CA SER A 111 14.07 0.04 -10.11
C SER A 111 13.32 -1.25 -10.42
N ALA A 112 12.17 -1.13 -11.07
CA ALA A 112 11.35 -2.28 -11.46
C ALA A 112 11.60 -2.59 -12.93
N SER A 113 12.09 -3.79 -13.23
CA SER A 113 12.13 -4.26 -14.61
C SER A 113 10.74 -4.69 -15.06
N ALA A 114 10.43 -4.46 -16.33
CA ALA A 114 9.24 -4.98 -16.97
C ALA A 114 9.53 -5.28 -18.44
N THR A 115 8.69 -6.10 -19.05
CA THR A 115 8.72 -6.41 -20.47
C THR A 115 7.34 -6.20 -21.06
N VAL A 116 7.27 -5.39 -22.11
CA VAL A 116 6.07 -5.28 -22.92
C VAL A 116 6.21 -6.22 -24.10
N GLN A 117 5.36 -7.24 -24.14
CA GLN A 117 5.23 -8.10 -25.30
C GLN A 117 4.24 -7.46 -26.25
N ALA A 118 4.67 -7.14 -27.46
CA ALA A 118 3.84 -6.55 -28.50
C ALA A 118 4.06 -7.30 -29.82
N PRO A 119 3.22 -7.09 -30.84
CA PRO A 119 3.38 -7.72 -32.15
C PRO A 119 4.75 -7.46 -32.78
N GLN A 120 5.32 -6.27 -32.58
CA GLN A 120 6.66 -5.95 -33.05
C GLN A 120 7.81 -6.56 -32.23
N GLY A 121 7.52 -7.33 -31.19
CA GLY A 121 8.50 -8.01 -30.34
C GLY A 121 8.41 -7.65 -28.85
N ASN A 122 9.38 -8.17 -28.08
CA ASN A 122 9.50 -7.92 -26.66
C ASN A 122 10.35 -6.68 -26.40
N ILE A 123 9.79 -5.72 -25.67
CA ILE A 123 10.42 -4.44 -25.36
C ILE A 123 10.72 -4.41 -23.86
N PRO A 124 11.99 -4.51 -23.45
CA PRO A 124 12.35 -4.36 -22.04
C PRO A 124 12.23 -2.89 -21.63
N LEU A 125 11.76 -2.66 -20.41
CA LEU A 125 11.71 -1.35 -19.80
C LEU A 125 12.07 -1.40 -18.32
N THR A 126 12.45 -0.25 -17.79
CA THR A 126 12.75 -0.06 -16.38
C THR A 126 11.93 1.11 -15.86
N VAL A 127 11.16 0.87 -14.80
CA VAL A 127 10.32 1.87 -14.14
C VAL A 127 11.01 2.30 -12.84
N PRO A 128 11.50 3.54 -12.75
CA PRO A 128 12.00 4.07 -11.49
C PRO A 128 10.83 4.37 -10.55
N ASN A 129 10.97 3.98 -9.29
CA ASN A 129 10.02 4.21 -8.23
C ASN A 129 10.74 4.84 -7.03
N THR A 130 10.08 5.79 -6.37
CA THR A 130 10.59 6.45 -5.18
C THR A 130 9.83 5.95 -3.96
N LEU A 131 10.55 5.50 -2.94
CA LEU A 131 9.94 5.06 -1.68
C LEU A 131 9.49 6.29 -0.89
N ARG A 132 8.30 6.21 -0.30
CA ARG A 132 7.89 7.16 0.72
C ARG A 132 8.73 6.92 1.97
N ASN A 133 9.12 8.00 2.65
CA ASN A 133 9.78 7.89 3.95
C ASN A 133 8.87 7.11 4.90
N THR A 134 9.36 5.98 5.39
CA THR A 134 8.55 5.01 6.15
C THR A 134 9.18 4.81 7.52
N ALA A 135 8.37 4.90 8.58
CA ALA A 135 8.80 4.59 9.93
C ALA A 135 8.96 3.07 10.10
N ILE A 136 10.08 2.65 10.70
CA ILE A 136 10.37 1.25 10.98
C ILE A 136 9.85 0.94 12.39
N PRO A 137 8.87 0.03 12.54
CA PRO A 137 8.33 -0.32 13.85
C PRO A 137 9.38 -1.02 14.72
N GLU A 138 9.11 -1.12 16.01
CA GLU A 138 9.98 -1.84 16.95
C GLU A 138 10.16 -3.32 16.60
N SER A 139 9.12 -3.95 16.05
CA SER A 139 9.12 -5.36 15.64
C SER A 139 8.01 -5.63 14.61
N GLY A 140 8.00 -6.86 14.07
CA GLY A 140 6.97 -7.31 13.14
C GLY A 140 7.19 -6.87 11.70
N ALA A 141 6.32 -7.33 10.81
CA ALA A 141 6.32 -6.91 9.41
C ALA A 141 5.74 -5.51 9.26
N PHE A 142 6.16 -4.77 8.23
CA PHE A 142 5.61 -3.44 7.95
C PHE A 142 5.53 -3.14 6.45
N PRO A 143 4.53 -2.33 6.02
CA PRO A 143 4.40 -1.92 4.64
C PRO A 143 5.33 -0.73 4.32
N VAL A 144 5.88 -0.75 3.11
CA VAL A 144 6.64 0.35 2.50
C VAL A 144 5.97 0.68 1.17
N THR A 145 5.57 1.95 1.00
CA THR A 145 4.96 2.41 -0.24
C THR A 145 6.01 3.01 -1.17
N ALA A 146 5.95 2.69 -2.46
CA ALA A 146 6.73 3.36 -3.49
C ALA A 146 5.84 3.75 -4.68
N ASN A 147 6.17 4.87 -5.33
CA ASN A 147 5.44 5.37 -6.48
C ASN A 147 6.41 5.63 -7.64
N GLY A 148 5.96 5.32 -8.85
CA GLY A 148 6.66 5.57 -10.09
C GLY A 148 5.71 5.92 -11.22
N THR A 149 6.27 6.16 -12.39
CA THR A 149 5.53 6.46 -13.61
C THR A 149 6.05 5.59 -14.72
N ALA A 150 5.17 4.79 -15.32
CA ALA A 150 5.51 4.02 -16.50
C ALA A 150 5.71 4.98 -17.69
N PRO A 151 6.79 4.82 -18.48
CA PRO A 151 7.10 5.74 -19.56
C PRO A 151 6.12 5.62 -20.73
N SER A 152 6.08 6.65 -21.57
CA SER A 152 5.38 6.61 -22.85
C SER A 152 6.14 5.69 -23.83
N MET A 153 5.40 4.96 -24.66
CA MET A 153 5.95 4.10 -25.70
C MET A 153 5.17 4.26 -27.00
N THR A 154 5.85 4.08 -28.13
CA THR A 154 5.23 4.12 -29.45
C THR A 154 5.21 2.72 -30.06
N PHE A 155 4.06 2.32 -30.61
CA PHE A 155 3.89 1.02 -31.26
C PHE A 155 3.65 1.19 -32.76
N THR A 156 4.25 0.32 -33.57
CA THR A 156 4.17 0.40 -35.04
C THR A 156 3.29 -0.68 -35.66
N GLN A 157 2.95 -1.73 -34.89
CA GLN A 157 2.14 -2.86 -35.36
C GLN A 157 0.89 -3.03 -34.51
N ALA A 158 -0.23 -3.36 -35.16
CA ALA A 158 -1.52 -3.56 -34.52
C ALA A 158 -1.58 -4.92 -33.83
N GLY A 159 -2.35 -5.04 -32.76
CA GLY A 159 -2.59 -6.31 -32.07
C GLY A 159 -2.65 -6.16 -30.57
N THR A 160 -2.33 -7.23 -29.84
CA THR A 160 -2.39 -7.25 -28.37
C THR A 160 -1.02 -6.98 -27.77
N GLY A 161 -0.96 -6.02 -26.85
CA GLY A 161 0.17 -5.79 -25.97
C GLY A 161 -0.06 -6.44 -24.59
N THR A 162 1.01 -6.93 -23.96
CA THR A 162 0.97 -7.49 -22.60
C THR A 162 2.13 -6.95 -21.78
N ILE A 163 1.84 -6.39 -20.61
CA ILE A 163 2.84 -5.87 -19.67
C ILE A 163 3.16 -6.97 -18.66
N ARG A 164 4.43 -7.40 -18.59
CA ARG A 164 4.93 -8.34 -17.58
C ARG A 164 5.91 -7.67 -16.65
N VAL A 165 5.70 -7.83 -15.34
CA VAL A 165 6.62 -7.34 -14.30
C VAL A 165 7.77 -8.32 -14.14
N GLY A 166 8.99 -7.81 -13.96
CA GLY A 166 10.19 -8.61 -13.75
C GLY A 166 10.79 -8.40 -12.35
N ASN A 167 12.10 -8.58 -12.26
CA ASN A 167 12.89 -8.39 -11.04
C ASN A 167 12.95 -6.92 -10.60
N LEU A 168 13.33 -6.72 -9.33
CA LEU A 168 13.52 -5.40 -8.73
C LEU A 168 14.98 -5.21 -8.31
N SER A 169 15.45 -3.96 -8.33
CA SER A 169 16.68 -3.52 -7.68
C SER A 169 16.35 -2.36 -6.74
N LEU A 170 16.54 -2.55 -5.45
CA LEU A 170 16.21 -1.55 -4.43
C LEU A 170 17.48 -0.84 -3.99
N THR A 171 17.46 0.49 -3.90
CA THR A 171 18.52 1.28 -3.28
C THR A 171 17.96 1.92 -2.02
N LEU A 172 18.39 1.44 -0.87
CA LEU A 172 17.80 1.73 0.43
C LEU A 172 18.77 2.52 1.30
N THR A 173 18.24 3.48 2.04
CA THR A 173 18.97 4.31 3.00
C THR A 173 18.22 4.29 4.33
N PRO A 174 18.54 3.36 5.25
CA PRO A 174 18.07 3.41 6.62
C PRO A 174 18.67 4.61 7.36
N LYS A 175 17.82 5.32 8.09
CA LYS A 175 18.17 6.50 8.89
C LYS A 175 17.93 6.26 10.36
N THR A 176 18.75 6.85 11.21
CA THR A 176 18.60 6.83 12.67
C THR A 176 17.52 7.81 13.14
N ALA A 177 17.24 7.83 14.45
CA ALA A 177 16.27 8.75 15.06
C ALA A 177 16.58 10.24 14.80
N SER A 178 17.87 10.60 14.69
CA SER A 178 18.31 11.96 14.42
C SER A 178 18.26 12.35 12.94
N GLY A 179 17.82 11.45 12.06
CA GLY A 179 17.78 11.66 10.60
C GLY A 179 19.11 11.41 9.89
N GLY A 180 20.20 11.13 10.62
CA GLY A 180 21.49 10.73 10.08
C GLY A 180 21.46 9.30 9.50
N ASN A 181 22.46 8.97 8.67
CA ASN A 181 22.61 7.60 8.16
C ASN A 181 22.92 6.61 9.30
N THR A 182 22.44 5.37 9.17
CA THR A 182 22.98 4.27 10.00
C THR A 182 24.41 3.92 9.57
N GLY A 183 25.10 3.10 10.37
CA GLY A 183 26.44 2.60 10.02
C GLY A 183 26.49 1.77 8.73
N LEU A 184 25.35 1.27 8.25
CA LEU A 184 25.24 0.56 6.97
C LEU A 184 25.22 1.51 5.75
N GLY A 185 24.90 2.79 5.96
CA GLY A 185 24.78 3.76 4.87
C GLY A 185 23.67 3.42 3.87
N THR A 186 23.87 3.83 2.61
CA THR A 186 23.01 3.45 1.48
C THR A 186 23.52 2.17 0.85
N PHE A 187 22.63 1.23 0.56
CA PHE A 187 22.98 -0.04 -0.05
C PHE A 187 21.96 -0.47 -1.10
N THR A 188 22.40 -1.32 -2.02
CA THR A 188 21.56 -1.88 -3.08
C THR A 188 21.21 -3.34 -2.79
N VAL A 189 19.96 -3.72 -3.02
CA VAL A 189 19.40 -5.03 -2.79
C VAL A 189 18.78 -5.56 -4.10
N PRO A 190 19.36 -6.60 -4.71
CA PRO A 190 18.71 -7.28 -5.81
C PRO A 190 17.57 -8.15 -5.29
N CYS A 191 16.44 -8.11 -5.97
CA CYS A 191 15.23 -8.85 -5.65
C CYS A 191 14.77 -9.64 -6.87
N THR A 192 14.75 -10.96 -6.75
CA THR A 192 14.30 -11.87 -7.82
C THR A 192 12.88 -12.31 -7.54
N GLN A 193 12.03 -12.30 -8.56
CA GLN A 193 10.66 -12.80 -8.41
C GLN A 193 10.68 -14.31 -8.14
N ASN A 194 9.84 -14.78 -7.21
CA ASN A 194 9.71 -16.22 -6.96
C ASN A 194 9.03 -16.91 -8.16
N SER A 195 9.47 -18.13 -8.48
CA SER A 195 8.95 -18.90 -9.62
C SER A 195 7.48 -19.30 -9.45
N GLY A 196 6.79 -19.53 -10.57
CA GLY A 196 5.43 -20.08 -10.60
C GLY A 196 4.28 -19.08 -10.42
N GLN A 197 4.58 -17.78 -10.37
CA GLN A 197 3.58 -16.71 -10.25
C GLN A 197 3.24 -16.11 -11.62
N ASN A 198 1.98 -15.72 -11.82
CA ASN A 198 1.60 -14.90 -12.98
C ASN A 198 2.10 -13.47 -12.77
N ASN A 199 2.96 -12.97 -13.65
CA ASN A 199 3.52 -11.62 -13.60
C ASN A 199 2.93 -10.67 -14.62
N VAL A 200 1.83 -11.03 -15.28
CA VAL A 200 1.10 -10.14 -16.16
C VAL A 200 0.41 -9.07 -15.32
N LEU A 201 0.82 -7.82 -15.52
CA LEU A 201 0.21 -6.65 -14.88
C LEU A 201 -1.08 -6.26 -15.61
N ASP A 202 -1.01 -6.17 -16.94
CA ASP A 202 -2.16 -5.80 -17.77
C ASP A 202 -1.98 -6.23 -19.23
N THR A 203 -3.09 -6.24 -19.96
CA THR A 203 -3.18 -6.44 -21.41
C THR A 203 -3.91 -5.28 -22.05
N PHE A 204 -3.40 -4.79 -23.19
CA PHE A 204 -3.99 -3.66 -23.90
C PHE A 204 -4.04 -3.91 -25.40
N THR A 205 -4.89 -3.17 -26.10
CA THR A 205 -5.01 -3.24 -27.56
C THR A 205 -4.18 -2.16 -28.23
N ILE A 206 -3.52 -2.50 -29.33
CA ILE A 206 -2.82 -1.55 -30.21
C ILE A 206 -3.64 -1.40 -31.49
N THR A 207 -4.25 -0.23 -31.68
CA THR A 207 -5.22 0.05 -32.77
C THR A 207 -4.63 0.74 -33.97
#